data_AF-A0A5K1BZN2-F1
#
_entry.id   AF-A0A5K1BZN2-F1
#
_cell.length_a   1.000
_cell.length_b   1.000
_cell.length_c   1.000
_cell.angle_alpha   90.00
_cell.angle_beta   90.00
_cell.angle_gamma   90.00
#
_symmetry.space_group_name_H-M   'P 1'
#
loop_
_entity.id
_entity.type
_entity.pdbx_description
1 polymer ?
#
loop_
_entity_poly.entity_id
_entity_poly.type
_entity_poly.pdbx_seq_one_letter_code
_entity_poly.pdbx_strand_id
1 'polypeptide(L)' 'MSNHRQLMVSRKITCNSHGEDSHYFFGWQEYERNPYDETRNPAGIIQMGLAENQ' A
#
# COMPACT_ATOMS: atom_id res chain seq x y z
N MET A 1 -33.75 -0.76 20.04
CA MET A 1 -33.84 -0.18 18.68
C MET A 1 -32.53 0.56 18.39
N SER A 2 -31.54 -0.13 17.81
CA SER A 2 -30.25 0.50 17.50
C SER A 2 -30.38 1.29 16.20
N ASN A 3 -30.29 2.61 16.29
CA ASN A 3 -30.23 3.52 15.16
C ASN A 3 -28.93 3.27 14.37
N HIS A 4 -29.02 2.54 13.27
CA HIS A 4 -27.91 2.45 12.31
C HIS A 4 -27.94 3.72 11.46
N ARG A 5 -27.08 4.69 11.79
CA ARG A 5 -26.80 5.80 10.88
C ARG A 5 -26.05 5.23 9.69
N GLN A 6 -26.76 4.91 8.61
CA GLN A 6 -26.12 4.64 7.34
C GLN A 6 -25.56 5.96 6.82
N LEU A 7 -24.23 6.14 6.95
CA LEU A 7 -23.53 7.25 6.32
C LEU A 7 -23.70 7.12 4.81
N MET A 8 -24.48 8.03 4.20
CA MET A 8 -24.58 8.15 2.75
C MET A 8 -23.28 8.72 2.21
N VAL A 9 -22.33 7.83 1.90
CA VAL A 9 -21.06 8.17 1.27
C VAL A 9 -21.10 7.81 -0.22
N SER A 10 -20.37 8.57 -1.03
CA SER A 10 -20.31 8.31 -2.47
C SER A 10 -19.67 6.95 -2.77
N ARG A 11 -20.01 6.36 -3.92
CA ARG A 11 -19.42 5.09 -4.37
C ARG A 11 -17.89 5.12 -4.45
N LYS A 12 -17.28 6.28 -4.74
CA LYS A 12 -15.82 6.46 -4.75
C LYS A 12 -15.18 6.20 -3.38
N ILE A 13 -15.91 6.43 -2.29
CA ILE A 13 -15.42 6.22 -0.92
C ILE A 13 -15.55 4.75 -0.52
N THR A 14 -16.58 4.05 -1.01
CA THR A 14 -16.86 2.65 -0.64
C THR A 14 -16.21 1.63 -1.57
N CYS A 15 -15.75 2.04 -2.76
CA CYS A 15 -15.10 1.15 -3.70
C CYS A 15 -13.60 1.05 -3.39
N ASN A 16 -13.06 -0.18 -3.43
CA ASN A 16 -11.64 -0.43 -3.33
C ASN A 16 -10.93 -0.06 -4.65
N SER A 17 -10.85 1.24 -4.96
CA SER A 17 -10.30 1.74 -6.21
C SER A 17 -8.77 1.83 -6.21
N HIS A 18 -8.13 1.69 -5.05
CA HIS A 18 -6.67 1.79 -4.95
C HIS A 18 -5.96 0.52 -5.46
N GLY A 19 -6.66 -0.63 -5.43
CA GLY A 19 -6.12 -1.89 -5.96
C GLY A 19 -4.94 -2.43 -5.16
N GLU A 20 -4.79 -2.02 -3.89
CA GLU A 20 -3.74 -2.48 -2.97
C GLU A 20 -3.79 -4.00 -2.73
N ASP A 21 -4.95 -4.60 -2.96
CA ASP A 21 -5.21 -6.04 -2.89
C ASP A 21 -4.82 -6.77 -4.18
N SER A 22 -4.42 -6.05 -5.23
CA SER A 22 -3.96 -6.64 -6.48
C SER A 22 -2.51 -7.11 -6.39
N HIS A 23 -2.17 -8.11 -7.21
CA HIS A 23 -0.82 -8.68 -7.26
C HIS A 23 0.26 -7.67 -7.68
N TYR A 24 -0.13 -6.57 -8.36
CA TYR A 24 0.79 -5.50 -8.74
C TYR A 24 1.39 -4.78 -7.52
N PHE A 25 0.73 -4.84 -6.36
CA PHE A 25 1.21 -4.21 -5.12
C PHE A 25 2.11 -5.11 -4.27
N PHE A 26 2.22 -6.40 -4.57
CA PHE A 26 3.00 -7.33 -3.74
C PHE A 26 4.47 -6.93 -3.63
N GLY A 27 5.10 -6.52 -4.73
CA GLY A 27 6.50 -6.05 -4.69
C GLY A 27 6.69 -4.84 -3.77
N TRP A 28 5.69 -3.96 -3.70
CA TRP A 28 5.69 -2.80 -2.82
C TRP A 28 5.50 -3.18 -1.35
N GLN A 29 4.56 -4.09 -1.05
CA GLN A 29 4.32 -4.59 0.30
C GLN A 29 5.53 -5.35 0.87
N GLU A 30 6.20 -6.16 0.04
CA GLU A 30 7.42 -6.87 0.45
C GLU A 30 8.57 -5.90 0.71
N TYR A 31 8.71 -4.86 -0.13
CA TYR A 31 9.66 -3.78 0.12
C TYR A 31 9.41 -3.07 1.45
N GLU A 32 8.16 -2.71 1.78
CA GLU A 32 7.83 -2.07 3.06
C GLU A 32 8.19 -2.93 4.28
N ARG A 33 8.07 -4.25 4.15
CA ARG A 33 8.37 -5.21 5.23
C ARG A 33 9.87 -5.48 5.39
N ASN A 34 10.64 -5.35 4.31
CA ASN A 34 12.06 -5.70 4.28
C ASN A 34 12.86 -4.71 3.43
N PRO A 35 12.93 -3.42 3.80
CA PRO A 35 13.66 -2.43 3.02
C PRO A 35 15.17 -2.66 3.13
N TYR A 36 15.88 -2.47 2.02
CA TYR A 36 17.34 -2.43 2.00
C TYR A 36 17.89 -1.28 2.85
N ASP A 37 18.93 -1.58 3.63
CA ASP A 37 19.78 -0.59 4.30
C ASP A 37 21.23 -1.09 4.22
N GLU A 38 22.17 -0.27 3.78
CA GLU A 38 23.55 -0.71 3.53
C GLU A 38 24.27 -1.26 4.78
N THR A 39 23.89 -0.80 5.97
CA THR A 39 24.55 -1.15 7.24
C THR A 39 23.74 -2.13 8.08
N ARG A 40 22.42 -1.95 8.12
CA ARG A 40 21.49 -2.64 9.02
C ARG A 40 20.77 -3.80 8.35
N ASN A 41 20.58 -3.74 7.02
CA ASN A 41 19.87 -4.75 6.26
C ASN A 41 20.32 -4.81 4.79
N PRO A 42 21.58 -5.21 4.53
CA PRO A 42 22.11 -5.24 3.17
C PRO A 42 21.46 -6.32 2.29
N ALA A 43 20.69 -7.23 2.89
CA ALA A 43 19.90 -8.25 2.21
C ALA A 43 18.44 -7.83 1.98
N GLY A 44 18.06 -6.61 2.36
CA GLY A 44 16.72 -6.08 2.13
C GLY A 44 16.44 -5.83 0.65
N ILE A 45 15.18 -5.58 0.34
CA ILE A 45 14.69 -5.29 -1.00
C ILE A 45 15.03 -3.85 -1.37
N ILE A 46 15.64 -3.66 -2.53
CA ILE A 46 16.00 -2.34 -3.05
C ILE A 46 14.81 -1.74 -3.80
N GLN A 47 14.47 -0.49 -3.46
CA GLN A 47 13.43 0.27 -4.12
C GLN A 47 13.88 0.68 -5.52
N MET A 48 13.25 0.13 -6.56
CA MET A 48 13.48 0.52 -7.97
C MET A 48 12.17 0.83 -8.73
N GLY A 49 11.05 0.88 -8.02
CA GLY A 49 9.70 1.00 -8.61
C GLY A 49 9.14 2.42 -8.62
N LEU A 50 9.84 3.41 -8.05
CA LEU A 50 9.40 4.80 -7.99
C LEU A 50 10.18 5.60 -9.03
N ALA A 51 9.46 6.42 -9.80
CA ALA A 51 10.06 7.34 -10.76
C ALA A 51 10.39 8.66 -10.05
N GLU A 52 11.32 8.59 -9.10
CA GLU A 52 11.79 9.74 -8.31
C GLU A 52 13.18 10.20 -8.79
N ASN A 53 13.41 11.51 -8.78
CA ASN A 53 14.72 12.10 -8.98
C ASN A 53 15.12 12.78 -7.67
N GLN A 54 16.14 12.25 -7.02
CA GLN A 54 16.61 12.71 -5.71
C GLN A 54 17.45 13.98 -5.82
#